data_AF-A0A7R9QJL8-F1
#
_entry.id   AF-A0A7R9QJL8-F1
#
_cell.length_a   1.000
_cell.length_b   1.000
_cell.length_c   1.000
_cell.angle_alpha   90.00
_cell.angle_beta   90.00
_cell.angle_gamma   90.00
#
_symmetry.space_group_name_H-M   'P 1'
#
loop_
_entity.id
_entity.type
_entity.pdbx_description
1 polymer ?
#
loop_
_entity_poly.entity_id
_entity_poly.type
_entity_poly.pdbx_seq_one_letter_code
_entity_poly.pdbx_strand_id
1 'polypeptide(L)'
;MELFARIECLQTAKQHCNDFLNLNLNDYRNGCLIMERDSVMRQIRALNIQIDITIRFNQKRIKGFLPNDVISDTAKAHNTPPTILDHNKARVTELTALTIISYGSQIAEGFSISQMMIKDHNLDAAQVYRLAGRSLARLPGINVLESVSQLIECIRVSKTGDTTVCDDVIGACVRNSYDSLLMDNLIKMLSNDVNKIDAYIRNDKLKSAYLLASKENRVTDVLRVLEAAKRLNNKQMTKICELWLKKKKQLPTDN
;
A
#
# COMPACT_ATOMS: atom_id res chain seq x y z
N MET A 1 21.81 15.38 1.26
CA MET A 1 21.94 16.85 1.36
C MET A 1 20.57 17.50 1.38
N GLU A 2 19.68 17.16 0.44
CA GLU A 2 18.33 17.74 0.30
C GLU A 2 17.41 17.57 1.54
N LEU A 3 17.40 16.41 2.20
CA LEU A 3 16.58 16.18 3.41
C LEU A 3 17.04 16.98 4.63
N PHE A 4 18.34 17.26 4.77
CA PHE A 4 18.87 18.05 5.89
C PHE A 4 18.53 19.53 5.74
N ALA A 5 18.75 20.10 4.55
CA ALA A 5 18.31 21.46 4.24
C ALA A 5 16.79 21.63 4.43
N ARG A 6 16.02 20.59 4.10
CA ARG A 6 14.58 20.57 4.33
C ARG A 6 14.20 20.64 5.81
N ILE A 7 14.93 19.99 6.71
CA ILE A 7 14.65 20.03 8.16
C ILE A 7 14.77 21.45 8.69
N GLU A 8 15.82 22.18 8.31
CA GLU A 8 16.05 23.57 8.74
C GLU A 8 14.93 24.50 8.26
N CYS A 9 14.51 24.38 7.00
CA CYS A 9 13.37 25.13 6.48
C CYS A 9 12.07 24.83 7.24
N LEU A 10 11.81 23.55 7.57
CA LEU A 10 10.61 23.16 8.32
C LEU A 10 10.63 23.68 9.76
N GLN A 11 11.80 23.68 10.40
CA GLN A 11 11.97 24.26 11.75
C GLN A 11 11.75 25.77 11.74
N THR A 12 12.28 26.47 10.73
CA THR A 12 12.08 27.91 10.55
C THR A 12 10.60 28.24 10.32
N ALA A 13 9.93 27.49 9.43
CA ALA A 13 8.49 27.64 9.19
C ALA A 13 7.65 27.40 10.47
N LYS A 14 8.03 26.41 11.28
CA LYS A 14 7.40 26.14 12.57
C LYS A 14 7.58 27.32 13.53
N GLN A 15 8.78 27.90 13.57
CA GLN A 15 9.06 29.07 14.42
C GLN A 15 8.16 30.24 14.03
N HIS A 16 8.04 30.57 12.73
CA HIS A 16 7.15 31.62 12.26
C HIS A 16 5.69 31.41 12.64
N CYS A 17 5.21 30.15 12.62
CA CYS A 17 3.85 29.83 13.07
C CYS A 17 3.68 30.06 14.59
N ASN A 18 4.68 29.69 15.39
CA ASN A 18 4.66 29.94 16.83
C ASN A 18 4.71 31.45 17.14
N ASP A 19 5.57 32.19 16.42
CA ASP A 19 5.67 33.64 16.56
C ASP A 19 4.32 34.29 16.25
N PHE A 20 3.65 33.87 15.17
CA PHE A 20 2.29 34.34 14.83
C PHE A 20 1.29 34.08 15.96
N LEU A 21 1.33 32.91 16.61
CA LEU A 21 0.44 32.60 17.72
C LEU A 21 0.72 33.45 18.97
N ASN A 22 1.93 33.96 19.12
CA ASN A 22 2.32 34.84 20.21
C ASN A 22 2.06 36.33 19.92
N LEU A 23 1.68 36.68 18.69
CA LEU A 23 1.33 38.06 18.34
C LEU A 23 0.03 38.49 19.01
N ASN A 24 0.03 39.73 19.48
CA ASN A 24 -1.18 40.43 19.88
C ASN A 24 -1.87 40.97 18.62
N LEU A 25 -2.90 40.24 18.17
CA LEU A 25 -3.62 40.56 16.93
C LEU A 25 -4.34 41.93 16.99
N ASN A 26 -4.52 42.50 18.18
CA ASN A 26 -5.09 43.83 18.37
C ASN A 26 -4.19 44.97 17.85
N ASP A 27 -2.88 44.70 17.68
CA ASP A 27 -1.92 45.70 17.18
C ASP A 27 -1.95 45.83 15.64
N TYR A 28 -2.64 44.92 14.95
CA TYR A 28 -2.75 44.89 13.49
C TYR A 28 -4.08 45.53 13.06
N ARG A 29 -4.01 46.76 12.55
CA ARG A 29 -5.16 47.56 12.08
C ARG A 29 -5.86 46.91 10.87
N ASN A 30 -7.16 47.24 10.76
CA ASN A 30 -8.08 46.86 9.68
C ASN A 30 -7.43 46.82 8.29
N GLY A 31 -7.42 45.64 7.65
CA GLY A 31 -6.96 45.45 6.27
C GLY A 31 -6.05 44.24 6.05
N CYS A 32 -5.48 43.64 7.11
CA CYS A 32 -4.65 42.43 6.99
C CYS A 32 -5.51 41.16 6.91
N LEU A 33 -5.15 40.24 6.01
CA LEU A 33 -5.68 38.88 6.02
C LEU A 33 -5.08 38.13 7.23
N ILE A 34 -5.89 37.87 8.25
CA ILE A 34 -5.49 37.14 9.45
C ILE A 34 -5.93 35.69 9.31
N MET A 35 -4.99 34.77 9.52
CA MET A 35 -5.30 33.35 9.60
C MET A 35 -5.86 33.01 10.98
N GLU A 36 -6.91 32.19 11.01
CA GLU A 36 -7.46 31.67 12.26
C GLU A 36 -6.39 30.90 13.04
N ARG A 37 -6.32 31.13 14.36
CA ARG A 37 -5.35 30.45 15.25
C ARG A 37 -5.41 28.92 15.11
N ASP A 38 -6.61 28.34 14.98
CA ASP A 38 -6.78 26.90 14.77
C ASP A 38 -6.17 26.41 13.46
N SER A 39 -6.23 27.23 12.40
CA SER A 39 -5.57 26.92 11.13
C SER A 39 -4.05 26.91 11.27
N VAL A 40 -3.48 27.84 12.04
CA VAL A 40 -2.05 27.88 12.34
C VAL A 40 -1.64 26.66 13.15
N MET A 41 -2.43 26.27 14.16
CA MET A 41 -2.18 25.08 14.97
C MET A 41 -2.19 23.80 14.12
N ARG A 42 -3.11 23.69 13.14
CA ARG A 42 -3.10 22.60 12.15
C ARG A 42 -1.83 22.58 11.32
N GLN A 43 -1.33 23.74 10.87
CA GLN A 43 -0.07 23.83 10.14
C GLN A 43 1.14 23.42 10.99
N ILE A 44 1.20 23.86 12.26
CA ILE A 44 2.25 23.43 13.19
C ILE A 44 2.25 21.91 13.36
N ARG A 45 1.07 21.29 13.49
CA ARG A 45 0.94 19.83 13.58
C ARG A 45 1.49 19.13 12.33
N ALA A 46 1.11 19.60 11.13
CA ALA A 46 1.61 19.06 9.87
C ALA A 46 3.14 19.21 9.75
N LEU A 47 3.69 20.36 10.15
CA LEU A 47 5.13 20.61 10.18
C LEU A 47 5.85 19.65 11.14
N ASN A 48 5.33 19.43 12.35
CA ASN A 48 5.92 18.49 13.29
C ASN A 48 5.95 17.05 12.73
N ILE A 49 4.85 16.60 12.11
CA ILE A 49 4.79 15.28 11.47
C ILE A 49 5.81 15.19 10.33
N GLN A 50 5.89 16.22 9.48
CA GLN A 50 6.84 16.23 8.36
C GLN A 50 8.30 16.20 8.84
N ILE A 51 8.63 16.97 9.87
CA ILE A 51 9.97 16.98 10.48
C ILE A 51 10.33 15.58 10.97
N ASP A 52 9.44 14.96 11.74
CA ASP A 52 9.69 13.65 12.32
C ASP A 52 9.84 12.56 11.23
N ILE A 53 8.94 12.51 10.24
CA ILE A 53 9.08 11.62 9.08
C ILE A 53 10.43 11.83 8.37
N THR A 54 10.82 13.09 8.14
CA THR A 54 12.06 13.45 7.45
C THR A 54 13.29 12.97 8.23
N ILE A 55 13.30 13.15 9.56
CA ILE A 55 14.37 12.66 10.45
C ILE A 55 14.47 11.14 10.39
N ARG A 56 13.35 10.43 10.53
CA ARG A 56 13.32 8.95 10.53
C ARG A 56 13.78 8.38 9.20
N PHE A 57 13.33 8.95 8.09
CA PHE A 57 13.73 8.49 6.76
C PHE A 57 15.22 8.72 6.50
N ASN A 58 15.76 9.84 6.99
CA ASN A 58 17.18 10.12 6.92
C ASN A 58 18.02 9.14 7.78
N GLN A 59 17.56 8.79 8.99
CA GLN A 59 18.22 7.80 9.85
C GLN A 59 18.29 6.42 9.18
N LYS A 60 17.23 6.00 8.50
CA LYS A 60 17.20 4.74 7.73
C LYS A 60 17.92 4.82 6.38
N ARG A 61 18.55 5.96 6.07
CA ARG A 61 19.28 6.23 4.82
C ARG A 61 18.46 5.85 3.59
N ILE A 62 17.17 6.18 3.60
CA ILE A 62 16.27 5.96 2.46
C ILE A 62 16.77 6.87 1.34
N LYS A 63 17.54 6.30 0.40
CA LYS A 63 18.17 7.01 -0.72
C LYS A 63 17.21 7.04 -1.89
N GLY A 64 16.77 8.24 -2.27
CA GLY A 64 15.65 8.40 -3.19
C GLY A 64 14.37 7.95 -2.50
N PHE A 65 13.28 8.68 -2.68
CA PHE A 65 11.98 8.18 -2.25
C PHE A 65 11.58 7.06 -3.21
N LEU A 66 12.13 5.87 -2.93
CA LEU A 66 11.99 4.60 -3.64
C LEU A 66 12.77 4.51 -4.97
N PRO A 67 13.13 3.28 -5.40
CA PRO A 67 13.52 3.04 -6.78
C PRO A 67 12.47 3.65 -7.72
N ASN A 68 12.91 4.28 -8.80
CA ASN A 68 12.11 4.97 -9.81
C ASN A 68 10.88 4.18 -10.33
N ASP A 69 10.80 2.87 -10.04
CA ASP A 69 9.73 1.97 -10.48
C ASP A 69 8.56 1.86 -9.50
N VAL A 70 8.71 2.23 -8.21
CA VAL A 70 7.61 2.19 -7.21
C VAL A 70 6.70 3.41 -7.35
N ILE A 71 7.26 4.49 -7.86
CA ILE A 71 6.54 5.73 -8.10
C ILE A 71 5.72 5.57 -9.39
N SER A 72 4.47 6.02 -9.36
CA SER A 72 3.62 6.08 -10.55
C SER A 72 4.36 6.86 -11.66
N ASP A 73 4.13 6.52 -12.93
CA ASP A 73 4.72 7.22 -14.10
C ASP A 73 4.54 8.76 -14.05
N THR A 74 3.58 9.23 -13.23
CA THR A 74 3.31 10.64 -12.93
C THR A 74 4.39 11.37 -12.11
N ALA A 75 5.31 10.66 -11.45
CA ALA A 75 6.39 11.26 -10.67
C ALA A 75 7.72 11.39 -11.43
N LYS A 76 7.81 10.86 -12.66
CA LYS A 76 8.95 11.13 -13.56
C LYS A 76 9.15 12.63 -13.81
N ALA A 77 8.15 13.47 -13.49
CA ALA A 77 8.17 14.92 -13.64
C ALA A 77 8.68 15.70 -12.40
N HIS A 78 8.86 15.07 -11.23
CA HIS A 78 9.21 15.81 -10.01
C HIS A 78 10.38 15.16 -9.25
N ASN A 79 11.56 15.76 -9.39
CA ASN A 79 12.78 15.40 -8.65
C ASN A 79 12.73 15.70 -7.14
N THR A 80 11.56 16.04 -6.57
CA THR A 80 11.44 16.46 -5.17
C THR A 80 10.75 15.40 -4.31
N PRO A 81 11.23 15.13 -3.09
CA PRO A 81 10.60 14.15 -2.20
C PRO A 81 9.16 14.52 -1.81
N PRO A 82 8.20 13.57 -1.80
CA PRO A 82 6.83 13.82 -1.39
C PRO A 82 6.75 14.30 0.06
N THR A 83 5.78 15.16 0.32
CA THR A 83 5.58 15.84 1.61
C THR A 83 4.11 15.88 1.96
N ILE A 84 3.82 15.89 3.26
CA ILE A 84 2.46 16.07 3.78
C ILE A 84 1.88 17.42 3.36
N LEU A 85 2.74 18.37 3.03
CA LEU A 85 2.41 19.71 2.54
C LEU A 85 2.14 19.75 1.02
N ASP A 86 2.24 18.63 0.31
CA ASP A 86 1.96 18.61 -1.13
C ASP A 86 0.46 18.85 -1.38
N HIS A 87 0.15 19.73 -2.34
CA HIS A 87 -1.24 19.94 -2.80
C HIS A 87 -1.76 18.72 -3.58
N ASN A 88 -0.87 17.87 -4.08
CA ASN A 88 -1.24 16.67 -4.81
C ASN A 88 -1.49 15.51 -3.84
N LYS A 89 -2.76 15.12 -3.69
CA LYS A 89 -3.18 13.98 -2.86
C LYS A 89 -2.44 12.68 -3.20
N ALA A 90 -2.09 12.44 -4.46
CA ALA A 90 -1.34 11.24 -4.84
C ALA A 90 0.06 11.19 -4.21
N ARG A 91 0.76 12.34 -4.16
CA ARG A 91 2.07 12.45 -3.49
C ARG A 91 1.95 12.26 -1.98
N VAL A 92 0.89 12.80 -1.38
CA VAL A 92 0.62 12.58 0.05
C VAL A 92 0.31 11.10 0.32
N THR A 93 -0.49 10.43 -0.52
CA THR A 93 -0.74 8.98 -0.46
C THR A 93 0.54 8.16 -0.55
N GLU A 94 1.46 8.53 -1.45
CA GLU A 94 2.79 7.89 -1.57
C GLU A 94 3.62 8.06 -0.29
N LEU A 95 3.68 9.28 0.24
CA LEU A 95 4.35 9.53 1.52
C LEU A 95 3.72 8.70 2.64
N THR A 96 2.40 8.66 2.73
CA THR A 96 1.70 7.90 3.78
C THR A 96 2.01 6.40 3.67
N ALA A 97 1.99 5.82 2.47
CA ALA A 97 2.36 4.42 2.28
C ALA A 97 3.81 4.14 2.68
N LEU A 98 4.73 5.07 2.39
CA LEU A 98 6.12 5.00 2.83
C LEU A 98 6.27 5.09 4.35
N THR A 99 5.51 5.96 4.99
CA THR A 99 5.50 6.12 6.46
C THR A 99 5.14 4.80 7.13
N ILE A 100 4.14 4.05 6.63
CA ILE A 100 3.77 2.73 7.16
C ILE A 100 5.00 1.81 7.27
N ILE A 101 5.84 1.81 6.23
CA ILE A 101 6.92 0.83 6.09
C ILE A 101 8.21 1.31 6.76
N SER A 102 8.45 2.61 6.72
CA SER A 102 9.76 3.19 6.95
C SER A 102 9.86 4.01 8.23
N TYR A 103 8.75 4.38 8.86
CA TYR A 103 8.76 5.28 10.01
C TYR A 103 9.46 4.70 11.24
N GLY A 104 9.07 3.47 11.62
CA GLY A 104 9.47 2.84 12.89
C GLY A 104 10.19 1.51 12.71
N SER A 105 10.60 0.90 13.82
CA SER A 105 11.17 -0.47 13.79
C SER A 105 10.12 -1.52 13.45
N GLN A 106 8.86 -1.23 13.78
CA GLN A 106 7.70 -2.07 13.51
C GLN A 106 6.71 -1.33 12.61
N ILE A 107 5.92 -2.10 11.85
CA ILE A 107 4.88 -1.55 10.97
C ILE A 107 3.81 -0.80 11.76
N ALA A 108 3.50 -1.23 12.99
CA ALA A 108 2.49 -0.61 13.85
C ALA A 108 2.77 0.87 14.19
N GLU A 109 4.04 1.24 14.40
CA GLU A 109 4.44 2.62 14.66
C GLU A 109 4.12 3.52 13.45
N GLY A 110 4.53 3.08 12.25
CA GLY A 110 4.25 3.80 11.01
C GLY A 110 2.77 3.82 10.64
N PHE A 111 2.04 2.73 10.94
CA PHE A 111 0.61 2.61 10.69
C PHE A 111 -0.19 3.65 11.48
N SER A 112 0.14 3.85 12.77
CA SER A 112 -0.56 4.81 13.63
C SER A 112 -0.45 6.25 13.12
N ILE A 113 0.75 6.67 12.72
CA ILE A 113 0.97 8.00 12.11
C ILE A 113 0.25 8.08 10.76
N SER A 114 0.26 7.01 9.98
CA SER A 114 -0.38 6.98 8.68
C SER A 114 -1.90 7.07 8.76
N GLN A 115 -2.53 6.49 9.79
CA GLN A 115 -3.97 6.67 10.03
C GLN A 115 -4.35 8.12 10.33
N MET A 116 -3.50 8.82 11.09
CA MET A 116 -3.67 10.25 11.32
C MET A 116 -3.56 11.03 10.00
N MET A 117 -2.56 10.74 9.15
CA MET A 117 -2.43 11.37 7.84
C MET A 117 -3.62 11.08 6.92
N ILE A 118 -4.09 9.82 6.87
CA ILE A 118 -5.27 9.43 6.08
C ILE A 118 -6.48 10.27 6.47
N LYS A 119 -6.73 10.41 7.77
CA LYS A 119 -7.84 11.21 8.29
C LYS A 119 -7.67 12.70 8.00
N ASP A 120 -6.50 13.26 8.33
CA ASP A 120 -6.25 14.70 8.24
C ASP A 120 -6.26 15.20 6.79
N HIS A 121 -5.87 14.36 5.82
CA HIS A 121 -5.83 14.70 4.39
C HIS A 121 -6.98 14.11 3.56
N ASN A 122 -7.91 13.40 4.21
CA ASN A 122 -9.02 12.69 3.57
C ASN A 122 -8.52 11.84 2.36
N LEU A 123 -7.60 10.92 2.66
CA LEU A 123 -7.01 10.00 1.70
C LEU A 123 -7.83 8.70 1.63
N ASP A 124 -7.77 8.02 0.50
CA ASP A 124 -8.27 6.67 0.37
C ASP A 124 -7.34 5.69 1.11
N ALA A 125 -7.83 5.14 2.23
CA ALA A 125 -7.08 4.19 3.04
C ALA A 125 -6.71 2.92 2.27
N ALA A 126 -7.62 2.38 1.45
CA ALA A 126 -7.39 1.17 0.67
C ALA A 126 -6.27 1.40 -0.36
N GLN A 127 -6.27 2.57 -1.01
CA GLN A 127 -5.19 2.97 -1.91
C GLN A 127 -3.83 3.03 -1.20
N VAL A 128 -3.78 3.67 -0.02
CA VAL A 128 -2.55 3.78 0.79
C VAL A 128 -2.02 2.41 1.17
N TYR A 129 -2.88 1.52 1.70
CA TYR A 129 -2.47 0.19 2.12
C TYR A 129 -2.01 -0.66 0.94
N ARG A 130 -2.70 -0.59 -0.19
CA ARG A 130 -2.31 -1.31 -1.41
C ARG A 130 -0.93 -0.86 -1.91
N LEU A 131 -0.65 0.43 -1.85
CA LEU A 131 0.66 0.98 -2.21
C LEU A 131 1.75 0.58 -1.20
N ALA A 132 1.42 0.48 0.08
CA ALA A 132 2.33 -0.03 1.09
C ALA A 132 2.68 -1.50 0.82
N GLY A 133 1.69 -2.35 0.52
CA GLY A 133 1.91 -3.74 0.12
C GLY A 133 2.82 -3.87 -1.11
N ARG A 134 2.55 -3.09 -2.17
CA ARG A 134 3.43 -3.03 -3.36
C ARG A 134 4.87 -2.68 -3.00
N SER A 135 5.05 -1.72 -2.10
CA SER A 135 6.37 -1.21 -1.72
C SER A 135 7.14 -2.22 -0.86
N LEU A 136 6.46 -2.90 0.07
CA LEU A 136 7.06 -3.96 0.90
C LEU A 136 7.69 -5.07 0.05
N ALA A 137 7.03 -5.50 -1.02
CA ALA A 137 7.54 -6.56 -1.89
C ALA A 137 8.83 -6.20 -2.65
N ARG A 138 9.16 -4.90 -2.74
CA ARG A 138 10.28 -4.38 -3.52
C ARG A 138 11.44 -3.88 -2.68
N LEU A 139 11.27 -3.78 -1.36
CA LEU A 139 12.33 -3.30 -0.47
C LEU A 139 13.31 -4.43 -0.16
N PRO A 140 14.60 -4.26 -0.49
CA PRO A 140 15.60 -5.29 -0.21
C PRO A 140 15.88 -5.39 1.29
N GLY A 141 16.13 -6.61 1.77
CA GLY A 141 16.58 -6.87 3.14
C GLY A 141 15.49 -6.82 4.22
N ILE A 142 14.22 -6.71 3.83
CA ILE A 142 13.07 -6.78 4.77
C ILE A 142 12.45 -8.19 4.69
N ASN A 143 12.04 -8.73 5.85
CA ASN A 143 11.18 -9.91 5.90
C ASN A 143 9.77 -9.53 5.43
N VAL A 144 9.51 -9.70 4.12
CA VAL A 144 8.25 -9.31 3.48
C VAL A 144 7.06 -10.01 4.12
N LEU A 145 7.17 -11.32 4.40
CA LEU A 145 6.06 -12.10 4.93
C LEU A 145 5.64 -11.62 6.32
N GLU A 146 6.61 -11.37 7.19
CA GLU A 146 6.37 -10.83 8.52
C GLU A 146 5.79 -9.41 8.46
N SER A 147 6.36 -8.54 7.63
CA SER A 147 5.91 -7.15 7.49
C SER A 147 4.49 -7.06 6.93
N VAL A 148 4.15 -7.89 5.94
CA VAL A 148 2.78 -7.98 5.40
C VAL A 148 1.85 -8.52 6.48
N SER A 149 2.24 -9.55 7.24
CA SER A 149 1.41 -10.08 8.33
C SER A 149 1.10 -9.02 9.38
N GLN A 150 2.12 -8.26 9.83
CA GLN A 150 1.93 -7.15 10.76
C GLN A 150 1.01 -6.05 10.20
N LEU A 151 1.17 -5.71 8.92
CA LEU A 151 0.31 -4.72 8.25
C LEU A 151 -1.15 -5.20 8.21
N ILE A 152 -1.39 -6.46 7.85
CA ILE A 152 -2.74 -7.02 7.83
C ILE A 152 -3.37 -7.00 9.21
N GLU A 153 -2.62 -7.33 10.27
CA GLU A 153 -3.14 -7.26 11.64
C GLU A 153 -3.52 -5.82 12.03
N CYS A 154 -2.65 -4.85 11.71
CA CYS A 154 -2.96 -3.43 11.94
C CYS A 154 -4.22 -2.98 11.20
N ILE A 155 -4.42 -3.44 9.96
CA ILE A 155 -5.62 -3.15 9.17
C ILE A 155 -6.84 -3.79 9.82
N ARG A 156 -6.78 -5.06 10.26
CA ARG A 156 -7.91 -5.76 10.89
C ARG A 156 -8.36 -5.10 12.19
N VAL A 157 -7.42 -4.62 13.01
CA VAL A 157 -7.72 -3.89 14.25
C VAL A 157 -8.27 -2.47 13.97
N SER A 158 -7.96 -1.92 12.79
CA SER A 158 -8.44 -0.59 12.42
C SER A 158 -9.93 -0.56 12.09
N LYS A 159 -10.54 0.64 12.17
CA LYS A 159 -11.92 0.88 11.74
C LYS A 159 -12.17 0.63 10.24
N THR A 160 -11.10 0.48 9.45
CA THR A 160 -11.11 0.19 8.02
C THR A 160 -10.79 -1.28 7.73
N GLY A 161 -10.87 -2.16 8.74
CA GLY A 161 -10.50 -3.57 8.69
C GLY A 161 -11.43 -4.45 7.85
N ASP A 162 -11.50 -4.18 6.55
CA ASP A 162 -12.17 -5.04 5.59
C ASP A 162 -11.22 -6.15 5.10
N THR A 163 -11.76 -7.37 5.04
CA THR A 163 -11.08 -8.52 4.47
C THR A 163 -10.74 -8.31 2.99
N THR A 164 -11.57 -7.55 2.25
CA THR A 164 -11.30 -7.19 0.85
C THR A 164 -10.03 -6.34 0.72
N VAL A 165 -9.87 -5.34 1.60
CA VAL A 165 -8.69 -4.47 1.65
C VAL A 165 -7.44 -5.27 2.01
N CYS A 166 -7.56 -6.23 2.95
CA CYS A 166 -6.46 -7.13 3.27
C CYS A 166 -6.00 -7.95 2.05
N ASP A 167 -6.95 -8.52 1.30
CA ASP A 167 -6.67 -9.28 0.08
C ASP A 167 -6.05 -8.39 -1.02
N ASP A 168 -6.47 -7.14 -1.13
CA ASP A 168 -5.91 -6.17 -2.08
C ASP A 168 -4.44 -5.85 -1.78
N VAL A 169 -4.10 -5.70 -0.49
CA VAL A 169 -2.71 -5.49 -0.02
C VAL A 169 -1.86 -6.70 -0.37
N ILE A 170 -2.31 -7.90 0.02
CA ILE A 170 -1.59 -9.15 -0.24
C ILE A 170 -1.43 -9.37 -1.75
N GLY A 171 -2.49 -9.15 -2.52
CA GLY A 171 -2.47 -9.26 -3.98
C GLY A 171 -1.50 -8.26 -4.61
N ALA A 172 -1.37 -7.05 -4.07
CA ALA A 172 -0.36 -6.09 -4.51
C ALA A 172 1.06 -6.57 -4.20
N CYS A 173 1.31 -7.19 -3.03
CA CYS A 173 2.59 -7.80 -2.71
C CYS A 173 2.93 -8.94 -3.69
N VAL A 174 2.00 -9.86 -3.92
CA VAL A 174 2.16 -11.01 -4.83
C VAL A 174 2.57 -10.56 -6.23
N ARG A 175 1.87 -9.56 -6.80
CA ARG A 175 2.16 -9.03 -8.15
C ARG A 175 3.55 -8.39 -8.28
N ASN A 176 4.17 -8.02 -7.17
CA ASN A 176 5.46 -7.32 -7.14
C ASN A 176 6.57 -8.15 -6.51
N SER A 177 6.31 -9.41 -6.18
CA SER A 177 7.29 -10.36 -5.65
C SER A 177 7.91 -11.15 -6.79
N TYR A 178 9.23 -11.34 -6.76
CA TYR A 178 9.97 -12.14 -7.75
C TYR A 178 10.31 -13.54 -7.25
N ASP A 179 10.34 -13.75 -5.93
CA ASP A 179 10.59 -15.08 -5.34
C ASP A 179 9.31 -15.93 -5.35
N SER A 180 9.38 -17.07 -6.03
CA SER A 180 8.28 -18.03 -6.16
C SER A 180 7.83 -18.61 -4.82
N LEU A 181 8.75 -18.84 -3.87
CA LEU A 181 8.42 -19.40 -2.55
C LEU A 181 7.69 -18.37 -1.69
N LEU A 182 8.23 -17.15 -1.60
CA LEU A 182 7.57 -16.03 -0.95
C LEU A 182 6.18 -15.79 -1.53
N MET A 183 6.06 -15.81 -2.86
CA MET A 183 4.80 -15.64 -3.55
C MET A 183 3.76 -16.70 -3.17
N ASP A 184 4.14 -17.98 -3.04
CA ASP A 184 3.21 -19.01 -2.57
C ASP A 184 2.74 -18.78 -1.14
N ASN A 185 3.63 -18.32 -0.26
CA ASN A 185 3.26 -18.00 1.12
C ASN A 185 2.31 -16.80 1.17
N LEU A 186 2.56 -15.76 0.37
CA LEU A 186 1.66 -14.61 0.26
C LEU A 186 0.29 -15.01 -0.31
N ILE A 187 0.23 -15.85 -1.36
CA ILE A 187 -1.05 -16.30 -1.92
C ILE A 187 -1.86 -17.08 -0.89
N LYS A 188 -1.22 -17.89 -0.04
CA LYS A 188 -1.90 -18.62 1.05
C LYS A 188 -2.52 -17.69 2.10
N MET A 189 -2.01 -16.47 2.28
CA MET A 189 -2.56 -15.49 3.21
C MET A 189 -3.86 -14.84 2.73
N LEU A 190 -4.17 -14.93 1.43
CA LEU A 190 -5.44 -14.41 0.91
C LEU A 190 -6.62 -15.11 1.60
N SER A 191 -7.70 -14.39 1.81
CA SER A 191 -8.91 -14.92 2.43
C SER A 191 -9.85 -15.47 1.38
N ASN A 192 -10.05 -14.75 0.28
CA ASN A 192 -10.98 -15.13 -0.79
C ASN A 192 -10.35 -16.13 -1.77
N ASP A 193 -11.01 -17.27 -1.99
CA ASP A 193 -10.54 -18.31 -2.89
C ASP A 193 -10.53 -17.87 -4.36
N VAL A 194 -11.40 -16.95 -4.78
CA VAL A 194 -11.35 -16.35 -6.13
C VAL A 194 -10.04 -15.59 -6.30
N ASN A 195 -9.67 -14.77 -5.31
CA ASN A 195 -8.43 -14.00 -5.35
C ASN A 195 -7.20 -14.93 -5.35
N LYS A 196 -7.26 -16.05 -4.60
CA LYS A 196 -6.21 -17.09 -4.61
C LYS A 196 -6.07 -17.73 -5.98
N ILE A 197 -7.16 -18.17 -6.58
CA ILE A 197 -7.16 -18.80 -7.91
C ILE A 197 -6.59 -17.82 -8.93
N ASP A 198 -7.05 -16.57 -8.93
CA ASP A 198 -6.57 -15.51 -9.80
C ASP A 198 -5.08 -15.23 -9.63
N ALA A 199 -4.59 -15.27 -8.39
CA ALA A 199 -3.17 -15.12 -8.11
C ALA A 199 -2.37 -16.33 -8.61
N TYR A 200 -2.85 -17.56 -8.42
CA TYR A 200 -2.18 -18.75 -8.95
C TYR A 200 -2.14 -18.79 -10.49
N ILE A 201 -3.23 -18.42 -11.16
CA ILE A 201 -3.28 -18.37 -12.64
C ILE A 201 -2.30 -17.33 -13.18
N ARG A 202 -2.26 -16.12 -12.60
CA ARG A 202 -1.37 -15.04 -13.06
C ARG A 202 0.11 -15.34 -12.90
N ASN A 203 0.46 -16.23 -11.98
CA ASN A 203 1.83 -16.66 -11.71
C ASN A 203 2.12 -18.05 -12.29
N ASP A 204 1.33 -18.50 -13.26
CA ASP A 204 1.48 -19.76 -13.99
C ASP A 204 1.46 -21.04 -13.11
N LYS A 205 0.98 -20.94 -11.87
CA LYS A 205 0.82 -22.06 -10.92
C LYS A 205 -0.49 -22.82 -11.16
N LEU A 206 -0.68 -23.29 -12.40
CA LEU A 206 -1.95 -23.84 -12.87
C LEU A 206 -2.43 -25.07 -12.09
N LYS A 207 -1.51 -25.91 -11.59
CA LYS A 207 -1.88 -27.07 -10.76
C LYS A 207 -2.55 -26.64 -9.45
N SER A 208 -1.98 -25.64 -8.77
CA SER A 208 -2.56 -25.10 -7.53
C SER A 208 -3.90 -24.42 -7.79
N ALA A 209 -4.00 -23.64 -8.86
CA ALA A 209 -5.25 -23.02 -9.29
C ALA A 209 -6.34 -24.07 -9.58
N TYR A 210 -6.02 -25.12 -10.34
CA TYR A 210 -6.94 -26.21 -10.66
C TYR A 210 -7.39 -26.96 -9.41
N LEU A 211 -6.47 -27.32 -8.52
CA LEU A 211 -6.81 -28.07 -7.30
C LEU A 211 -7.78 -27.30 -6.43
N LEU A 212 -7.58 -26.00 -6.25
CA LEU A 212 -8.49 -25.16 -5.48
C LEU A 212 -9.84 -25.00 -6.20
N ALA A 213 -9.84 -24.64 -7.50
CA ALA A 213 -11.07 -24.46 -8.26
C ALA A 213 -11.93 -25.73 -8.35
N SER A 214 -11.30 -26.89 -8.58
CA SER A 214 -12.00 -28.18 -8.69
C SER A 214 -12.52 -28.66 -7.34
N LYS A 215 -11.80 -28.42 -6.24
CA LYS A 215 -12.24 -28.73 -4.88
C LYS A 215 -13.48 -27.92 -4.51
N GLU A 216 -13.48 -26.62 -4.81
CA GLU A 216 -14.60 -25.71 -4.54
C GLU A 216 -15.72 -25.79 -5.60
N ASN A 217 -15.65 -26.76 -6.52
CA ASN A 217 -16.62 -26.98 -7.61
C ASN A 217 -16.89 -25.75 -8.51
N ARG A 218 -15.88 -24.88 -8.68
CA ARG A 218 -16.01 -23.63 -9.43
C ARG A 218 -15.75 -23.86 -10.93
N VAL A 219 -16.82 -24.16 -11.67
CA VAL A 219 -16.74 -24.48 -13.11
C VAL A 219 -16.12 -23.35 -13.93
N THR A 220 -16.51 -22.10 -13.65
CA THR A 220 -15.98 -20.91 -14.32
C THR A 220 -14.47 -20.77 -14.14
N ASP A 221 -13.96 -21.04 -12.95
CA ASP A 221 -12.54 -20.93 -12.65
C ASP A 221 -11.73 -22.08 -13.25
N VAL A 222 -12.28 -23.30 -13.31
CA VAL A 222 -11.65 -24.41 -14.04
C VAL A 222 -11.54 -24.11 -15.54
N LEU A 223 -12.54 -23.43 -16.14
CA LEU A 223 -12.45 -22.96 -17.53
C LEU A 223 -11.33 -21.94 -17.72
N ARG A 224 -11.18 -20.99 -16.79
CA ARG A 224 -10.07 -20.01 -16.82
C ARG A 224 -8.71 -20.68 -16.70
N VAL A 225 -8.59 -21.72 -15.87
CA VAL A 225 -7.36 -22.53 -15.79
C VAL A 225 -7.09 -23.28 -17.10
N LEU A 226 -8.12 -23.82 -17.75
CA LEU A 226 -8.00 -24.48 -19.05
C LEU A 226 -7.50 -23.51 -20.14
N GLU A 227 -8.06 -22.31 -20.20
CA GLU A 227 -7.61 -21.25 -21.14
C GLU A 227 -6.15 -20.88 -20.90
N ALA A 228 -5.77 -20.67 -19.63
CA ALA A 228 -4.37 -20.40 -19.27
C ALA A 228 -3.45 -21.58 -19.64
N ALA A 229 -3.88 -22.83 -19.43
CA ALA A 229 -3.13 -24.03 -19.80
C ALA A 229 -2.90 -24.13 -21.32
N LYS A 230 -3.93 -23.84 -22.12
CA LYS A 230 -3.83 -23.81 -23.59
C LYS A 230 -2.85 -22.74 -24.06
N ARG A 231 -2.94 -21.53 -23.49
CA ARG A 231 -2.04 -20.41 -23.79
C ARG A 231 -0.57 -20.74 -23.50
N LEU A 232 -0.31 -21.45 -22.40
CA LEU A 232 1.04 -21.90 -22.02
C LEU A 232 1.48 -23.21 -22.69
N ASN A 233 0.68 -23.76 -23.63
CA ASN A 233 0.90 -25.08 -24.24
C ASN A 233 1.09 -26.24 -23.24
N ASN A 234 0.51 -26.12 -22.04
CA ASN A 234 0.54 -27.17 -21.03
C ASN A 234 -0.51 -28.26 -21.35
N LYS A 235 -0.11 -29.22 -22.18
CA LYS A 235 -0.98 -30.33 -22.64
C LYS A 235 -1.52 -31.18 -21.49
N GLN A 236 -0.73 -31.40 -20.44
CA GLN A 236 -1.15 -32.17 -19.28
C GLN A 236 -2.30 -31.47 -18.54
N MET A 237 -2.13 -30.19 -18.22
CA MET A 237 -3.14 -29.43 -17.50
C MET A 237 -4.42 -29.23 -18.33
N THR A 238 -4.27 -29.05 -19.65
CA THR A 238 -5.39 -28.98 -20.61
C THR A 238 -6.24 -30.25 -20.52
N LYS A 239 -5.60 -31.43 -20.63
CA LYS A 239 -6.29 -32.73 -20.55
C LYS A 239 -6.99 -32.93 -19.19
N ILE A 240 -6.34 -32.55 -18.09
CA ILE A 240 -6.90 -32.67 -16.73
C ILE A 240 -8.18 -31.83 -16.60
N CYS A 241 -8.14 -30.56 -17.02
CA CYS A 241 -9.32 -29.68 -16.92
C CYS A 241 -10.46 -30.16 -17.83
N GLU A 242 -10.16 -30.60 -19.06
CA GLU A 242 -11.17 -31.13 -19.98
C GLU A 242 -11.86 -32.39 -19.45
N LEU A 243 -11.10 -33.31 -18.84
CA LEU A 243 -11.66 -34.50 -18.21
C LEU A 243 -12.59 -34.15 -17.05
N TRP A 244 -12.18 -33.21 -16.20
CA TRP A 244 -13.02 -32.74 -15.08
C TRP A 244 -14.31 -32.10 -15.58
N LEU A 245 -14.23 -31.23 -16.60
CA LEU A 245 -15.39 -30.55 -17.19
C LEU A 245 -16.36 -31.54 -17.87
N LYS A 246 -15.84 -32.55 -18.59
CA LYS A 246 -16.67 -33.62 -19.17
C LYS A 246 -17.41 -34.40 -18.09
N LYS A 247 -16.73 -34.77 -17.01
CA LYS A 247 -17.35 -35.46 -15.87
C LYS A 247 -18.46 -34.62 -15.23
N LYS A 248 -18.26 -33.29 -15.12
CA LYS A 248 -19.29 -32.38 -14.58
C LYS A 248 -20.52 -32.24 -15.47
N LYS A 249 -20.37 -32.25 -16.80
CA LYS A 249 -21.51 -32.23 -17.74
C LYS A 249 -22.32 -33.54 -17.74
N GLN A 250 -21.73 -34.64 -17.30
CA GLN A 250 -22.37 -35.96 -17.22
C GLN A 250 -23.05 -36.22 -15.87
N LEU A 251 -22.79 -35.39 -14.86
CA LEU A 251 -23.51 -35.43 -13.59
C LEU A 251 -24.82 -34.64 -13.77
N PRO A 252 -25.99 -35.21 -13.45
CA PRO A 252 -27.24 -34.44 -13.43
C PRO A 252 -27.07 -33.29 -12.43
N THR A 253 -27.47 -32.09 -12.84
CA THR A 253 -27.62 -30.96 -11.93
C THR A 253 -28.75 -31.29 -10.97
N ASP A 254 -28.41 -31.76 -9.77
CA ASP A 254 -29.37 -31.86 -8.67
C ASP A 254 -29.82 -30.44 -8.30
N ASN A 255 -31.15 -30.26 -8.29
CA ASN A 255 -31.90 -29.06 -7.91
C ASN A 255 -31.50 -28.50 -6.55
#